data_AF-A0A7S4T978-F1
#
_entry.id   AF-A0A7S4T978-F1
#
_cell.length_a   1.000
_cell.length_b   1.000
_cell.length_c   1.000
_cell.angle_alpha   90.00
_cell.angle_beta   90.00
_cell.angle_gamma   90.00
#
_symmetry.space_group_name_H-M   'P 1'
#
loop_
_entity.id
_entity.type
_entity.pdbx_description
1 polymer ?
#
loop_
_entity_poly.entity_id
_entity_poly.type
_entity_poly.pdbx_seq_one_letter_code
_entity_poly.pdbx_strand_id
1 'polypeptide(L)'
;WGSILWWSVLGPAPPSSASMPSHRATPVLRRRAVLPSAVVAAAAVGVYCVARATSSADEAATRPRSVLGLADDQWGAPAGATQTPTPMAFLDVARKDLHSTVAGFFPGVMNGSTAMSKLLSAVEPYGLARHNTVFSTSVCPDEINSDPGHLTTLLTGYYGKSFPLGGLGGVPYWGRVGFFAMSHNVPEDGHILVVFGPHIGITPDGELGKVLRRGRSAKSTCGALTTAYDQLTSGGRPRGDRREPYWAWIRDALRPHLAAVRDSSQPMMALVRKFYQIVEDQVLAITTTSYCPGNLVLLGGITINMPHPAPGYFLPLHFSVRSKIMQPKDLMPALQL
;
A
#
# COMPACT_ATOMS: atom_id res chain seq x y z
N TRP A 1 -22.32 37.67 -45.33
CA TRP A 1 -22.04 38.65 -46.39
C TRP A 1 -22.03 40.03 -45.76
N GLY A 2 -20.95 40.82 -45.91
CA GLY A 2 -20.75 42.18 -45.33
C GLY A 2 -20.42 42.17 -43.82
N SER A 3 -19.26 42.58 -43.26
CA SER A 3 -18.26 43.66 -43.53
C SER A 3 -18.71 45.03 -42.99
N ILE A 4 -18.20 45.61 -41.86
CA ILE A 4 -16.87 46.23 -41.55
C ILE A 4 -16.67 47.58 -42.31
N LEU A 5 -16.61 48.78 -41.68
CA LEU A 5 -15.45 49.49 -41.05
C LEU A 5 -15.96 50.66 -40.12
N TRP A 6 -15.48 50.91 -38.88
CA TRP A 6 -14.34 51.76 -38.36
C TRP A 6 -14.59 53.24 -37.97
N TRP A 7 -13.91 53.70 -36.90
CA TRP A 7 -13.01 54.89 -36.70
C TRP A 7 -12.76 55.06 -35.17
N SER A 8 -11.54 54.88 -34.60
CA SER A 8 -10.40 55.83 -34.45
C SER A 8 -10.72 57.00 -33.46
N VAL A 9 -9.89 57.43 -32.48
CA VAL A 9 -8.58 58.15 -32.56
C VAL A 9 -8.01 58.45 -31.13
N LEU A 10 -6.67 58.28 -30.88
CA LEU A 10 -5.71 58.90 -29.89
C LEU A 10 -6.11 59.13 -28.39
N GLY A 11 -5.26 59.13 -27.34
CA GLY A 11 -3.80 59.19 -27.07
C GLY A 11 -3.56 60.04 -25.77
N PRO A 12 -2.37 60.19 -25.14
CA PRO A 12 -1.04 59.58 -25.33
C PRO A 12 -0.35 59.05 -24.02
N ALA A 13 0.93 58.67 -24.13
CA ALA A 13 1.94 58.45 -23.06
C ALA A 13 3.19 59.34 -23.36
N PRO A 14 4.44 59.24 -22.80
CA PRO A 14 5.03 58.39 -21.75
C PRO A 14 5.81 59.25 -20.69
N PRO A 15 7.03 58.98 -20.11
CA PRO A 15 8.28 58.39 -20.67
C PRO A 15 8.91 57.23 -19.86
N SER A 16 10.12 56.79 -20.23
CA SER A 16 10.80 55.55 -19.78
C SER A 16 12.33 55.71 -19.61
N SER A 17 13.03 54.62 -19.20
CA SER A 17 14.50 54.41 -19.11
C SER A 17 15.21 54.99 -17.86
N ALA A 18 16.33 54.47 -17.32
CA ALA A 18 17.12 53.24 -17.59
C ALA A 18 18.09 52.87 -16.42
N SER A 19 18.78 51.72 -16.56
CA SER A 19 20.11 51.31 -16.02
C SER A 19 20.32 50.81 -14.56
N MET A 20 21.21 49.80 -14.43
CA MET A 20 21.93 49.35 -13.23
C MET A 20 23.39 49.88 -13.27
N PRO A 21 24.15 49.93 -12.15
CA PRO A 21 25.11 48.84 -11.85
C PRO A 21 25.39 48.56 -10.35
N SER A 22 26.34 47.65 -10.09
CA SER A 22 26.76 47.06 -8.80
C SER A 22 27.82 47.84 -8.00
N HIS A 23 27.84 47.73 -6.66
CA HIS A 23 28.99 47.21 -5.85
C HIS A 23 28.90 47.49 -4.32
N ARG A 24 29.35 46.50 -3.51
CA ARG A 24 30.05 46.59 -2.18
C ARG A 24 29.43 47.43 -1.03
N ALA A 25 29.82 47.30 0.25
CA ALA A 25 30.16 46.15 1.10
C ALA A 25 30.37 46.64 2.56
N THR A 26 29.79 45.96 3.56
CA THR A 26 30.23 45.93 5.01
C THR A 26 30.23 47.24 5.82
N PRO A 27 30.42 47.20 7.16
CA PRO A 27 29.87 46.29 8.19
C PRO A 27 29.26 47.09 9.38
N VAL A 28 28.77 46.43 10.46
CA VAL A 28 29.00 46.91 11.86
C VAL A 28 28.71 45.83 12.94
N LEU A 29 29.67 45.75 13.87
CA LEU A 29 29.75 45.12 15.21
C LEU A 29 29.12 43.75 15.58
N ARG A 30 30.04 42.87 15.97
CA ARG A 30 29.88 41.73 16.89
C ARG A 30 29.39 42.17 18.29
N ARG A 31 28.72 41.26 19.01
CA ARG A 31 29.12 40.89 20.39
C ARG A 31 29.14 39.37 20.54
N ARG A 32 30.22 38.85 21.16
CA ARG A 32 30.29 37.48 21.68
C ARG A 32 29.56 37.42 23.03
N ALA A 33 28.89 36.31 23.30
CA ALA A 33 28.68 35.77 24.64
C ALA A 33 29.14 34.31 24.64
N VAL A 34 29.63 33.82 25.77
CA VAL A 34 30.41 32.57 25.86
C VAL A 34 29.92 31.74 27.04
N LEU A 35 29.54 30.48 26.75
CA LEU A 35 29.38 29.36 27.71
C LEU A 35 28.28 29.51 28.80
N PRO A 36 27.87 28.44 29.52
CA PRO A 36 28.52 27.12 29.64
C PRO A 36 27.70 25.88 29.29
N SER A 37 28.43 24.76 29.29
CA SER A 37 28.01 23.38 29.06
C SER A 37 27.23 22.77 30.24
N ALA A 38 26.64 21.60 29.96
CA ALA A 38 26.28 20.53 30.92
C ALA A 38 25.18 20.84 31.94
N VAL A 39 23.97 20.35 31.64
CA VAL A 39 23.07 19.79 32.67
C VAL A 39 22.95 18.29 32.39
N VAL A 40 23.58 17.48 33.24
CA VAL A 40 23.40 16.03 33.27
C VAL A 40 22.10 15.74 34.01
N ALA A 41 21.05 15.34 33.29
CA ALA A 41 19.82 14.82 33.88
C ALA A 41 19.94 13.29 34.03
N ALA A 42 20.55 12.85 35.14
CA ALA A 42 20.59 11.44 35.50
C ALA A 42 19.21 10.97 36.01
N ALA A 43 18.43 10.32 35.14
CA ALA A 43 17.21 9.62 35.53
C ALA A 43 17.56 8.20 35.99
N ALA A 44 17.86 8.03 37.27
CA ALA A 44 18.22 6.74 37.84
C ALA A 44 16.99 5.89 38.20
N VAL A 45 16.98 4.67 37.66
CA VAL A 45 16.48 3.41 38.25
C VAL A 45 15.03 3.37 38.76
N GLY A 46 14.22 2.60 38.03
CA GLY A 46 12.99 1.97 38.51
C GLY A 46 12.95 0.48 38.15
N VAL A 47 14.00 -0.28 38.48
CA VAL A 47 14.05 -1.73 38.22
C VAL A 47 13.22 -2.45 39.27
N TYR A 48 12.05 -2.97 38.88
CA TYR A 48 11.24 -3.83 39.75
C TYR A 48 11.77 -5.27 39.72
N CYS A 49 12.75 -5.56 40.58
CA CYS A 49 13.15 -6.94 40.86
C CYS A 49 12.07 -7.64 41.69
N VAL A 50 11.19 -8.41 41.05
CA VAL A 50 10.38 -9.41 41.76
C VAL A 50 11.19 -10.69 41.87
N ALA A 51 11.88 -10.85 43.00
CA ALA A 51 12.45 -12.14 43.37
C ALA A 51 11.31 -13.12 43.70
N ARG A 52 11.37 -14.35 43.18
CA ARG A 52 10.64 -15.48 43.79
C ARG A 52 11.48 -16.76 43.73
N ALA A 53 11.39 -17.51 44.81
CA ALA A 53 12.36 -18.55 45.16
C ALA A 53 12.25 -19.81 44.30
N THR A 54 13.37 -20.52 44.21
CA THR A 54 13.48 -21.90 43.72
C THR A 54 12.81 -22.88 44.68
N SER A 55 11.95 -23.76 44.17
CA SER A 55 11.62 -25.03 44.82
C SER A 55 11.33 -26.08 43.75
N SER A 56 12.16 -27.12 43.72
CA SER A 56 12.01 -28.29 42.84
C SER A 56 11.11 -29.35 43.48
N ALA A 57 10.09 -29.80 42.76
CA ALA A 57 9.54 -31.15 42.83
C ALA A 57 8.58 -31.38 41.64
N ASP A 58 8.66 -32.56 41.01
CA ASP A 58 7.65 -33.04 40.07
C ASP A 58 6.31 -33.30 40.78
N GLU A 59 5.18 -32.97 40.13
CA GLU A 59 4.08 -33.93 39.90
C GLU A 59 2.95 -33.35 39.01
N ALA A 60 2.37 -34.22 38.18
CA ALA A 60 1.06 -34.14 37.52
C ALA A 60 0.60 -32.78 36.90
N ALA A 61 0.71 -32.69 35.56
CA ALA A 61 0.14 -31.60 34.78
C ALA A 61 -1.41 -31.56 34.80
N THR A 62 -1.99 -30.72 35.65
CA THR A 62 -3.41 -30.32 35.58
C THR A 62 -3.56 -28.90 35.04
N ARG A 63 -4.31 -28.72 33.94
CA ARG A 63 -4.54 -27.41 33.30
C ARG A 63 -5.37 -26.49 34.23
N PRO A 64 -5.01 -25.20 34.37
CA PRO A 64 -5.85 -24.25 35.09
C PRO A 64 -7.13 -23.95 34.29
N ARG A 65 -8.30 -24.02 34.95
CA ARG A 65 -9.58 -23.54 34.41
C ARG A 65 -9.52 -22.02 34.18
N SER A 66 -9.99 -21.56 33.02
CA SER A 66 -10.22 -20.13 32.78
C SER A 66 -11.36 -19.61 33.66
N VAL A 67 -11.21 -18.39 34.17
CA VAL A 67 -12.22 -17.69 35.02
C VAL A 67 -13.26 -16.94 34.16
N LEU A 68 -13.24 -17.15 32.85
CA LEU A 68 -14.24 -16.67 31.89
C LEU A 68 -14.81 -17.89 31.18
N GLY A 69 -16.03 -18.27 31.55
CA GLY A 69 -16.71 -19.50 31.14
C GLY A 69 -17.08 -19.53 29.66
N LEU A 70 -16.09 -19.81 28.80
CA LEU A 70 -16.23 -20.13 27.39
C LEU A 70 -15.59 -21.51 27.19
N ALA A 71 -16.37 -22.47 26.69
CA ALA A 71 -15.90 -23.84 26.46
C ALA A 71 -15.02 -23.91 25.21
N ASP A 72 -13.97 -24.75 25.26
CA ASP A 72 -12.99 -24.97 24.18
C ASP A 72 -13.55 -25.81 23.00
N ASP A 73 -14.86 -25.75 22.75
CA ASP A 73 -15.62 -26.76 22.01
C ASP A 73 -15.97 -26.35 20.57
N GLN A 74 -15.44 -25.23 20.05
CA GLN A 74 -15.78 -24.69 18.72
C GLN A 74 -14.79 -24.98 17.58
N TRP A 75 -13.86 -25.94 17.76
CA TRP A 75 -12.98 -26.41 16.65
C TRP A 75 -13.10 -27.91 16.34
N GLY A 76 -14.12 -28.59 16.87
CA GLY A 76 -14.51 -29.92 16.41
C GLY A 76 -15.39 -29.84 15.16
N ALA A 77 -14.83 -30.13 13.99
CA ALA A 77 -15.64 -30.31 12.78
C ALA A 77 -16.57 -31.53 12.97
N PRO A 78 -17.90 -31.42 12.72
CA PRO A 78 -18.80 -32.55 12.84
C PRO A 78 -18.54 -33.54 11.70
N ALA A 79 -17.90 -34.67 12.02
CA ALA A 79 -17.81 -35.81 11.13
C ALA A 79 -19.23 -36.34 10.84
N GLY A 80 -19.61 -36.42 9.57
CA GLY A 80 -20.87 -37.05 9.14
C GLY A 80 -21.88 -36.17 8.41
N ALA A 81 -21.61 -34.87 8.20
CA ALA A 81 -22.40 -34.05 7.29
C ALA A 81 -21.78 -34.02 5.89
N THR A 82 -22.29 -34.85 4.97
CA THR A 82 -22.06 -34.68 3.53
C THR A 82 -22.70 -33.37 3.09
N GLN A 83 -21.92 -32.28 3.16
CA GLN A 83 -22.30 -31.00 2.57
C GLN A 83 -22.29 -31.19 1.05
N THR A 84 -23.45 -31.55 0.49
CA THR A 84 -23.72 -31.36 -0.93
C THR A 84 -23.49 -29.87 -1.21
N PRO A 85 -22.50 -29.49 -2.04
CA PRO A 85 -22.26 -28.09 -2.31
C PRO A 85 -23.51 -27.53 -2.94
N THR A 86 -24.13 -26.52 -2.30
CA THR A 86 -25.30 -25.83 -2.86
C THR A 86 -24.95 -25.40 -4.27
N PRO A 87 -25.60 -25.96 -5.31
CA PRO A 87 -25.14 -25.73 -6.67
C PRO A 87 -25.26 -24.24 -6.97
N MET A 88 -24.18 -23.63 -7.46
CA MET A 88 -24.17 -22.24 -7.94
C MET A 88 -24.94 -22.09 -9.27
N ALA A 89 -26.13 -22.68 -9.33
CA ALA A 89 -27.04 -22.78 -10.46
C ALA A 89 -28.35 -21.99 -10.23
N PHE A 90 -28.53 -21.35 -9.07
CA PHE A 90 -29.69 -20.49 -8.79
C PHE A 90 -29.54 -19.06 -9.36
N LEU A 91 -28.38 -18.73 -9.93
CA LEU A 91 -28.21 -17.52 -10.74
C LEU A 91 -27.81 -17.96 -12.14
N ASP A 92 -28.74 -17.79 -13.08
CA ASP A 92 -28.56 -18.04 -14.52
C ASP A 92 -27.70 -16.93 -15.18
N VAL A 93 -26.70 -16.46 -14.44
CA VAL A 93 -25.62 -15.63 -14.94
C VAL A 93 -24.73 -16.57 -15.73
N ALA A 94 -24.87 -16.53 -17.06
CA ALA A 94 -23.95 -17.19 -17.97
C ALA A 94 -22.52 -16.91 -17.50
N ARG A 95 -21.81 -17.95 -17.03
CA ARG A 95 -20.49 -17.80 -16.43
C ARG A 95 -19.52 -17.29 -17.48
N LYS A 96 -19.38 -15.95 -17.55
CA LYS A 96 -18.22 -15.32 -18.17
C LYS A 96 -17.00 -15.96 -17.52
N ASP A 97 -16.06 -16.38 -18.35
CA ASP A 97 -14.75 -16.77 -17.85
C ASP A 97 -14.07 -15.50 -17.29
N LEU A 98 -14.26 -15.29 -16.00
CA LEU A 98 -13.70 -14.16 -15.28
C LEU A 98 -12.17 -14.25 -15.24
N HIS A 99 -11.56 -15.44 -15.34
CA HIS A 99 -10.12 -15.54 -15.47
C HIS A 99 -9.66 -14.98 -16.82
N SER A 100 -10.26 -15.41 -17.93
CA SER A 100 -9.94 -14.85 -19.26
C SER A 100 -10.26 -13.36 -19.34
N THR A 101 -11.35 -12.91 -18.70
CA THR A 101 -11.72 -11.49 -18.62
C THR A 101 -10.66 -10.67 -17.88
N VAL A 102 -10.21 -11.13 -16.71
CA VAL A 102 -9.17 -10.47 -15.91
C VAL A 102 -7.81 -10.52 -16.61
N ALA A 103 -7.47 -11.62 -17.28
CA ALA A 103 -6.24 -11.74 -18.08
C ALA A 103 -6.24 -10.79 -19.29
N GLY A 104 -7.41 -10.54 -19.91
CA GLY A 104 -7.57 -9.56 -20.99
C GLY A 104 -7.32 -8.11 -20.54
N PHE A 105 -7.79 -7.73 -19.35
CA PHE A 105 -7.51 -6.41 -18.76
C PHE A 105 -6.09 -6.30 -18.17
N PHE A 106 -5.59 -7.39 -17.63
CA PHE A 106 -4.33 -7.45 -16.89
C PHE A 106 -3.44 -8.60 -17.39
N PRO A 107 -2.83 -8.49 -18.58
CA PRO A 107 -1.85 -9.47 -19.05
C PRO A 107 -0.71 -9.65 -18.04
N GLY A 108 -0.35 -10.91 -17.73
CA GLY A 108 0.63 -11.24 -16.69
C GLY A 108 0.07 -11.39 -15.27
N VAL A 109 -1.25 -11.24 -15.09
CA VAL A 109 -1.95 -11.49 -13.82
C VAL A 109 -1.87 -12.97 -13.41
N MET A 110 -1.72 -13.23 -12.10
CA MET A 110 -1.68 -14.58 -11.54
C MET A 110 -2.43 -14.66 -10.20
N ASN A 111 -2.83 -15.86 -9.79
CA ASN A 111 -3.44 -16.04 -8.47
C ASN A 111 -2.40 -15.83 -7.35
N GLY A 112 -2.86 -15.56 -6.13
CA GLY A 112 -1.97 -15.23 -5.00
C GLY A 112 -0.99 -16.34 -4.61
N SER A 113 -1.35 -17.62 -4.76
CA SER A 113 -0.46 -18.74 -4.43
C SER A 113 0.66 -18.92 -5.46
N THR A 114 0.39 -18.72 -6.75
CA THR A 114 1.41 -18.67 -7.81
C THR A 114 2.35 -17.49 -7.59
N ALA A 115 1.83 -16.29 -7.28
CA ALA A 115 2.66 -15.13 -6.96
C ALA A 115 3.55 -15.37 -5.74
N MET A 116 3.01 -15.94 -4.66
CA MET A 116 3.75 -16.28 -3.46
C MET A 116 4.86 -17.31 -3.74
N SER A 117 4.55 -18.39 -4.47
CA SER A 117 5.51 -19.45 -4.77
C SER A 117 6.68 -18.93 -5.60
N LYS A 118 6.40 -18.17 -6.67
CA LYS A 118 7.44 -17.55 -7.52
C LYS A 118 8.26 -16.51 -6.74
N LEU A 119 7.61 -15.67 -5.91
CA LEU A 119 8.27 -14.71 -5.03
C LEU A 119 9.26 -15.41 -4.08
N LEU A 120 8.81 -16.42 -3.34
CA LEU A 120 9.65 -17.09 -2.33
C LEU A 120 10.86 -17.78 -2.98
N SER A 121 10.67 -18.48 -4.10
CA SER A 121 11.78 -19.08 -4.85
C SER A 121 12.77 -18.04 -5.39
N ALA A 122 12.29 -16.88 -5.85
CA ALA A 122 13.15 -15.82 -6.37
C ALA A 122 13.96 -15.07 -5.29
N VAL A 123 13.51 -15.06 -4.02
CA VAL A 123 14.21 -14.41 -2.91
C VAL A 123 15.11 -15.34 -2.09
N GLU A 124 14.92 -16.65 -2.20
CA GLU A 124 15.75 -17.67 -1.52
C GLU A 124 17.27 -17.49 -1.76
N PRO A 125 17.77 -17.23 -3.00
CA PRO A 125 19.20 -16.97 -3.24
C PRO A 125 19.75 -15.71 -2.56
N TYR A 126 18.89 -14.86 -1.98
CA TYR A 126 19.25 -13.65 -1.25
C TYR A 126 19.15 -13.81 0.28
N GLY A 127 18.95 -15.04 0.78
CA GLY A 127 18.93 -15.36 2.22
C GLY A 127 17.58 -15.10 2.92
N LEU A 128 16.55 -14.67 2.19
CA LEU A 128 15.23 -14.40 2.78
C LEU A 128 14.55 -15.71 3.21
N ALA A 129 14.44 -15.90 4.52
CA ALA A 129 13.73 -17.01 5.15
C ALA A 129 12.60 -16.49 6.06
N ARG A 130 11.69 -17.40 6.44
CA ARG A 130 10.55 -17.09 7.32
C ARG A 130 10.95 -16.42 8.65
N HIS A 131 12.08 -16.83 9.24
CA HIS A 131 12.48 -16.44 10.59
C HIS A 131 13.33 -15.15 10.63
N ASN A 132 13.98 -14.77 9.52
CA ASN A 132 14.88 -13.62 9.45
C ASN A 132 14.32 -12.43 8.62
N THR A 133 13.09 -12.53 8.11
CA THR A 133 12.48 -11.50 7.24
C THR A 133 11.33 -10.77 7.92
N VAL A 134 11.38 -9.44 7.98
CA VAL A 134 10.23 -8.60 8.31
C VAL A 134 9.36 -8.42 7.07
N PHE A 135 8.13 -8.92 7.14
CA PHE A 135 7.11 -8.69 6.12
C PHE A 135 6.33 -7.39 6.38
N SER A 136 6.04 -6.66 5.32
CA SER A 136 5.40 -5.35 5.35
C SER A 136 4.47 -5.16 4.16
N THR A 137 3.38 -4.42 4.36
CA THR A 137 2.35 -4.20 3.34
C THR A 137 2.01 -2.72 3.20
N SER A 138 2.05 -2.20 1.97
CA SER A 138 1.47 -0.91 1.60
C SER A 138 0.27 -1.11 0.68
N VAL A 139 -0.85 -1.51 1.28
CA VAL A 139 -2.12 -1.81 0.60
C VAL A 139 -3.29 -1.06 1.24
N CYS A 140 -4.43 -1.05 0.56
CA CYS A 140 -5.65 -0.37 1.02
C CYS A 140 -6.31 -1.15 2.18
N PRO A 141 -6.77 -0.48 3.26
CA PRO A 141 -7.43 -1.12 4.41
C PRO A 141 -8.86 -1.63 4.13
N ASP A 142 -9.31 -1.59 2.88
CA ASP A 142 -10.57 -2.19 2.42
C ASP A 142 -10.58 -3.71 2.72
N GLU A 143 -11.61 -4.22 3.39
CA GLU A 143 -11.58 -5.53 4.04
C GLU A 143 -11.39 -6.70 3.06
N ILE A 144 -11.84 -6.52 1.82
CA ILE A 144 -11.69 -7.50 0.73
C ILE A 144 -10.23 -7.80 0.39
N ASN A 145 -9.28 -6.91 0.73
CA ASN A 145 -7.85 -7.19 0.54
C ASN A 145 -7.29 -8.19 1.57
N SER A 146 -8.09 -8.56 2.56
CA SER A 146 -7.81 -9.60 3.55
C SER A 146 -8.53 -10.93 3.25
N ASP A 147 -9.27 -11.04 2.13
CA ASP A 147 -9.92 -12.29 1.75
C ASP A 147 -8.90 -13.42 1.53
N PRO A 148 -9.27 -14.70 1.79
CA PRO A 148 -8.40 -15.84 1.57
C PRO A 148 -7.89 -15.92 0.12
N GLY A 149 -6.62 -16.29 -0.05
CA GLY A 149 -6.00 -16.43 -1.37
C GLY A 149 -5.40 -15.14 -1.95
N HIS A 150 -5.68 -13.96 -1.39
CA HIS A 150 -4.91 -12.76 -1.72
C HIS A 150 -3.45 -12.90 -1.27
N LEU A 151 -2.51 -12.44 -2.11
CA LEU A 151 -1.07 -12.54 -1.88
C LEU A 151 -0.64 -12.00 -0.51
N THR A 152 -1.17 -10.83 -0.11
CA THR A 152 -0.90 -10.23 1.20
C THR A 152 -1.39 -11.09 2.36
N THR A 153 -2.59 -11.67 2.26
CA THR A 153 -3.14 -12.59 3.27
C THR A 153 -2.28 -13.85 3.41
N LEU A 154 -1.88 -14.44 2.28
CA LEU A 154 -1.03 -15.63 2.24
C LEU A 154 0.36 -15.37 2.84
N LEU A 155 1.00 -14.25 2.49
CA LEU A 155 2.30 -13.86 3.04
C LEU A 155 2.21 -13.46 4.52
N THR A 156 1.13 -12.83 4.97
CA THR A 156 0.89 -12.60 6.41
C THR A 156 0.77 -13.91 7.17
N GLY A 157 0.09 -14.92 6.62
CA GLY A 157 0.05 -16.27 7.19
C GLY A 157 1.43 -16.94 7.25
N TYR A 158 2.23 -16.79 6.19
CA TYR A 158 3.59 -17.34 6.12
C TYR A 158 4.54 -16.67 7.13
N TYR A 159 4.69 -15.35 7.10
CA TYR A 159 5.57 -14.60 8.02
C TYR A 159 4.96 -14.36 9.41
N GLY A 160 3.70 -14.76 9.63
CA GLY A 160 2.97 -14.66 10.90
C GLY A 160 2.40 -13.28 11.23
N LYS A 161 3.05 -12.20 10.80
CA LYS A 161 2.57 -10.81 10.94
C LYS A 161 3.10 -9.92 9.82
N SER A 162 2.39 -8.83 9.53
CA SER A 162 2.82 -7.78 8.59
C SER A 162 2.91 -6.43 9.30
N PHE A 163 3.92 -5.63 8.97
CA PHE A 163 3.94 -4.21 9.34
C PHE A 163 3.09 -3.39 8.33
N PRO A 164 2.05 -2.64 8.76
CA PRO A 164 1.21 -1.89 7.84
C PRO A 164 1.84 -0.54 7.50
N LEU A 165 2.46 -0.44 6.32
CA LEU A 165 2.95 0.84 5.76
C LEU A 165 1.85 1.61 5.00
N GLY A 166 0.78 0.93 4.58
CA GLY A 166 -0.26 1.49 3.70
C GLY A 166 -1.37 2.30 4.39
N GLY A 167 -2.34 2.68 3.56
CA GLY A 167 -3.61 3.30 3.92
C GLY A 167 -4.50 3.41 2.68
N LEU A 168 -5.47 4.33 2.66
CA LEU A 168 -6.40 4.53 1.54
C LEU A 168 -5.70 4.47 0.17
N GLY A 169 -6.15 3.58 -0.70
CA GLY A 169 -5.60 3.38 -2.05
C GLY A 169 -4.27 2.61 -2.13
N GLY A 170 -3.67 2.20 -1.01
CA GLY A 170 -2.35 1.56 -0.95
C GLY A 170 -1.17 2.53 -0.78
N VAL A 171 -1.44 3.81 -0.58
CA VAL A 171 -0.42 4.86 -0.41
C VAL A 171 0.33 4.68 0.91
N PRO A 172 1.68 4.78 0.93
CA PRO A 172 2.48 4.53 2.12
C PRO A 172 2.53 5.74 3.09
N TYR A 173 1.39 6.14 3.66
CA TYR A 173 1.25 7.42 4.38
C TYR A 173 2.15 7.61 5.60
N TRP A 174 2.64 6.54 6.22
CA TRP A 174 3.59 6.64 7.35
C TRP A 174 4.99 7.11 6.90
N GLY A 175 5.27 7.06 5.60
CA GLY A 175 6.45 7.61 4.98
C GLY A 175 7.77 7.04 5.51
N ARG A 176 8.82 7.86 5.48
CA ARG A 176 10.15 7.49 6.00
C ARG A 176 10.14 7.16 7.49
N VAL A 177 9.26 7.78 8.27
CA VAL A 177 9.13 7.50 9.72
C VAL A 177 8.55 6.11 9.96
N GLY A 178 7.52 5.72 9.21
CA GLY A 178 6.97 4.35 9.24
C GLY A 178 7.98 3.32 8.76
N PHE A 179 8.70 3.61 7.67
CA PHE A 179 9.75 2.72 7.16
C PHE A 179 10.90 2.54 8.18
N PHE A 180 11.30 3.60 8.88
CA PHE A 180 12.27 3.55 9.96
C PHE A 180 11.74 2.79 11.19
N ALA A 181 10.49 3.04 11.60
CA ALA A 181 9.86 2.31 12.71
C ALA A 181 9.77 0.79 12.43
N MET A 182 9.43 0.41 11.19
CA MET A 182 9.46 -0.98 10.72
C MET A 182 10.86 -1.58 10.84
N SER A 183 11.91 -0.84 10.45
CA SER A 183 13.28 -1.35 10.39
C SER A 183 13.87 -1.79 11.74
N HIS A 184 13.41 -1.24 12.87
CA HIS A 184 13.81 -1.69 14.21
C HIS A 184 13.31 -3.10 14.57
N ASN A 185 12.38 -3.68 13.80
CA ASN A 185 11.90 -5.04 14.00
C ASN A 185 12.71 -6.08 13.20
N VAL A 186 13.69 -5.65 12.40
CA VAL A 186 14.50 -6.53 11.55
C VAL A 186 15.60 -7.17 12.39
N PRO A 187 15.79 -8.51 12.31
CA PRO A 187 16.93 -9.19 12.94
C PRO A 187 18.28 -8.62 12.48
N GLU A 188 19.35 -8.88 13.23
CA GLU A 188 20.68 -8.29 12.98
C GLU A 188 21.28 -8.70 11.62
N ASP A 189 20.97 -9.92 11.15
CA ASP A 189 21.27 -10.47 9.83
C ASP A 189 20.05 -10.44 8.89
N GLY A 190 19.00 -9.74 9.28
CA GLY A 190 17.66 -9.86 8.73
C GLY A 190 17.38 -9.05 7.46
N HIS A 191 16.25 -9.39 6.85
CA HIS A 191 15.76 -8.87 5.58
C HIS A 191 14.42 -8.15 5.73
N ILE A 192 14.06 -7.36 4.72
CA ILE A 192 12.75 -6.71 4.62
C ILE A 192 12.09 -7.13 3.31
N LEU A 193 10.83 -7.54 3.36
CA LEU A 193 9.97 -7.73 2.19
C LEU A 193 8.78 -6.76 2.29
N VAL A 194 8.64 -5.86 1.31
CA VAL A 194 7.48 -4.97 1.19
C VAL A 194 6.64 -5.36 -0.03
N VAL A 195 5.37 -5.72 0.19
CA VAL A 195 4.36 -5.85 -0.88
C VAL A 195 3.51 -4.59 -0.92
N PHE A 196 3.37 -3.96 -2.09
CA PHE A 196 2.68 -2.68 -2.20
C PHE A 196 1.83 -2.53 -3.45
N GLY A 197 0.86 -1.62 -3.37
CA GLY A 197 0.09 -1.13 -4.51
C GLY A 197 -1.41 -1.00 -4.24
N PRO A 198 -2.16 -0.50 -5.25
CA PRO A 198 -3.60 -0.35 -5.17
C PRO A 198 -4.33 -1.68 -5.42
N HIS A 199 -5.65 -1.62 -5.30
CA HIS A 199 -6.54 -2.72 -5.65
C HIS A 199 -7.70 -2.25 -6.52
N ILE A 200 -8.29 -3.18 -7.26
CA ILE A 200 -9.48 -3.00 -8.08
C ILE A 200 -10.36 -4.24 -7.98
N GLY A 201 -11.67 -4.05 -7.81
CA GLY A 201 -12.64 -5.14 -7.87
C GLY A 201 -13.15 -5.39 -9.29
N ILE A 202 -13.62 -6.61 -9.53
CA ILE A 202 -14.43 -6.97 -10.70
C ILE A 202 -15.77 -7.59 -10.28
N THR A 203 -16.85 -7.30 -11.00
CA THR A 203 -18.18 -7.92 -10.77
C THR A 203 -18.29 -9.30 -11.44
N PRO A 204 -19.31 -10.12 -11.09
CA PRO A 204 -19.61 -11.36 -11.83
C PRO A 204 -19.81 -11.16 -13.34
N ASP A 205 -20.28 -9.99 -13.75
CA ASP A 205 -20.49 -9.62 -15.15
C ASP A 205 -19.22 -9.12 -15.86
N GLY A 206 -18.08 -9.06 -15.17
CA GLY A 206 -16.81 -8.58 -15.70
C GLY A 206 -16.63 -7.06 -15.68
N GLU A 207 -17.46 -6.32 -14.93
CA GLU A 207 -17.30 -4.86 -14.80
C GLU A 207 -16.18 -4.52 -13.81
N LEU A 208 -15.17 -3.77 -14.27
CA LEU A 208 -14.07 -3.29 -13.43
C LEU A 208 -14.47 -2.12 -12.54
N GLY A 209 -13.80 -2.00 -11.39
CA GLY A 209 -13.97 -0.88 -10.47
C GLY A 209 -15.10 -1.07 -9.47
N LYS A 210 -15.72 -2.27 -9.42
CA LYS A 210 -16.77 -2.62 -8.44
C LYS A 210 -16.61 -4.07 -7.96
N VAL A 211 -17.11 -4.36 -6.76
CA VAL A 211 -17.24 -5.73 -6.24
C VAL A 211 -18.62 -5.95 -5.61
N LEU A 212 -19.11 -7.19 -5.64
CA LEU A 212 -20.29 -7.62 -4.89
C LEU A 212 -19.89 -7.99 -3.46
N ARG A 213 -20.40 -7.27 -2.46
CA ARG A 213 -20.14 -7.54 -1.03
C ARG A 213 -21.32 -8.28 -0.39
N ARG A 214 -21.06 -9.08 0.63
CA ARG A 214 -22.08 -9.87 1.34
C ARG A 214 -23.23 -8.96 1.83
N GLY A 215 -24.46 -9.27 1.39
CA GLY A 215 -25.65 -8.51 1.78
C GLY A 215 -25.77 -7.10 1.17
N ARG A 216 -25.02 -6.79 0.10
CA ARG A 216 -25.07 -5.51 -0.61
C ARG A 216 -25.14 -5.72 -2.12
N SER A 217 -25.69 -4.74 -2.85
CA SER A 217 -25.47 -4.62 -4.29
C SER A 217 -24.01 -4.26 -4.59
N ALA A 218 -23.57 -4.43 -5.85
CA ALA A 218 -22.20 -4.11 -6.24
C ALA A 218 -21.87 -2.62 -5.96
N LYS A 219 -20.72 -2.38 -5.33
CA LYS A 219 -20.22 -1.04 -4.95
C LYS A 219 -18.78 -0.84 -5.40
N SER A 220 -18.35 0.41 -5.49
CA SER A 220 -17.07 0.78 -6.09
C SER A 220 -15.85 0.32 -5.27
N THR A 221 -14.77 0.00 -5.98
CA THR A 221 -13.55 -0.62 -5.45
C THR A 221 -12.33 -0.32 -6.35
N CYS A 222 -11.22 0.21 -5.85
CA CYS A 222 -11.03 0.78 -4.53
C CYS A 222 -12.01 1.94 -4.29
N GLY A 223 -12.79 1.91 -3.20
CA GLY A 223 -13.76 2.97 -2.89
C GLY A 223 -13.09 4.34 -2.78
N ALA A 224 -11.90 4.37 -2.19
CA ALA A 224 -11.07 5.57 -2.12
C ALA A 224 -10.58 6.05 -3.49
N LEU A 225 -10.14 5.17 -4.38
CA LEU A 225 -9.65 5.59 -5.70
C LEU A 225 -10.80 6.10 -6.60
N THR A 226 -11.93 5.39 -6.59
CA THR A 226 -13.12 5.69 -7.41
C THR A 226 -13.80 6.99 -6.97
N THR A 227 -14.14 7.16 -5.69
CA THR A 227 -14.83 8.38 -5.25
C THR A 227 -13.95 9.63 -5.38
N ALA A 228 -12.62 9.52 -5.30
CA ALA A 228 -11.72 10.64 -5.57
C ALA A 228 -11.78 11.05 -7.05
N TYR A 229 -11.78 10.08 -7.96
CA TYR A 229 -11.95 10.31 -9.41
C TYR A 229 -13.32 10.90 -9.74
N ASP A 230 -14.41 10.38 -9.19
CA ASP A 230 -15.78 10.87 -9.42
C ASP A 230 -15.95 12.32 -8.94
N GLN A 231 -15.42 12.66 -7.76
CA GLN A 231 -15.46 14.03 -7.21
C GLN A 231 -14.70 15.03 -8.10
N LEU A 232 -13.58 14.61 -8.69
CA LEU A 232 -12.74 15.44 -9.54
C LEU A 232 -13.29 15.61 -10.96
N THR A 233 -13.95 14.59 -11.50
CA THR A 233 -14.53 14.62 -12.85
C THR A 233 -15.89 15.30 -12.90
N SER A 234 -16.67 15.26 -11.81
CA SER A 234 -17.97 15.93 -11.67
C SER A 234 -17.89 17.47 -11.54
N GLY A 235 -16.76 18.09 -11.91
CA GLY A 235 -16.50 19.53 -11.74
C GLY A 235 -16.33 19.98 -10.28
N GLY A 236 -16.38 19.06 -9.33
CA GLY A 236 -16.22 19.33 -7.91
C GLY A 236 -14.84 19.89 -7.59
N ARG A 237 -14.81 20.92 -6.74
CA ARG A 237 -13.61 21.38 -6.03
C ARG A 237 -13.80 21.13 -4.53
N PRO A 238 -13.76 19.88 -4.04
CA PRO A 238 -13.98 19.62 -2.63
C PRO A 238 -12.84 20.26 -1.85
N ARG A 239 -13.17 21.11 -0.88
CA ARG A 239 -12.17 21.79 -0.05
C ARG A 239 -11.30 20.75 0.69
N GLY A 240 -10.10 21.15 1.09
CA GLY A 240 -9.28 20.33 1.98
C GLY A 240 -9.88 20.37 3.39
N ASP A 241 -10.30 19.22 3.93
CA ASP A 241 -10.55 19.07 5.36
C ASP A 241 -9.26 18.57 6.02
N ARG A 242 -8.80 19.25 7.08
CA ARG A 242 -7.62 18.84 7.85
C ARG A 242 -7.81 17.51 8.58
N ARG A 243 -9.05 17.05 8.73
CA ARG A 243 -9.44 15.73 9.27
C ARG A 243 -9.37 14.61 8.23
N GLU A 244 -9.30 14.95 6.95
CA GLU A 244 -9.22 14.00 5.83
C GLU A 244 -7.92 14.17 5.00
N PRO A 245 -6.73 14.26 5.62
CA PRO A 245 -5.50 14.59 4.89
C PRO A 245 -5.14 13.53 3.84
N TYR A 246 -5.34 12.26 4.16
CA TYR A 246 -5.15 11.13 3.25
C TYR A 246 -6.08 11.24 2.03
N TRP A 247 -7.32 11.71 2.23
CA TRP A 247 -8.29 11.87 1.15
C TRP A 247 -7.96 13.03 0.21
N ALA A 248 -7.56 14.17 0.78
CA ALA A 248 -7.09 15.31 0.01
C ALA A 248 -5.86 14.93 -0.84
N TRP A 249 -4.92 14.18 -0.26
CA TRP A 249 -3.72 13.71 -0.95
C TRP A 249 -4.03 12.88 -2.20
N ILE A 250 -4.94 11.88 -2.11
CA ILE A 250 -5.34 11.07 -3.29
C ILE A 250 -5.89 11.97 -4.40
N ARG A 251 -6.74 12.94 -4.04
CA ARG A 251 -7.36 13.84 -5.03
C ARG A 251 -6.32 14.73 -5.72
N ASP A 252 -5.35 15.26 -4.99
CA ASP A 252 -4.32 16.12 -5.58
C ASP A 252 -3.28 15.31 -6.37
N ALA A 253 -2.96 14.09 -5.96
CA ALA A 253 -2.12 13.17 -6.74
C ALA A 253 -2.77 12.71 -8.05
N LEU A 254 -4.09 12.50 -8.07
CA LEU A 254 -4.83 12.12 -9.29
C LEU A 254 -5.07 13.28 -10.26
N ARG A 255 -5.14 14.52 -9.75
CA ARG A 255 -5.55 15.72 -10.51
C ARG A 255 -4.82 15.90 -11.86
N PRO A 256 -3.49 15.68 -11.98
CA PRO A 256 -2.77 15.83 -13.25
C PRO A 256 -3.15 14.77 -14.32
N HIS A 257 -3.76 13.66 -13.91
CA HIS A 257 -3.98 12.49 -14.77
C HIS A 257 -5.44 12.31 -15.21
N LEU A 258 -6.36 13.15 -14.72
CA LEU A 258 -7.81 13.00 -14.93
C LEU A 258 -8.22 12.92 -16.41
N ALA A 259 -7.66 13.78 -17.27
CA ALA A 259 -7.97 13.76 -18.69
C ALA A 259 -7.56 12.42 -19.33
N ALA A 260 -6.33 11.97 -19.11
CA ALA A 260 -5.82 10.70 -19.65
C ALA A 260 -6.58 9.47 -19.13
N VAL A 261 -7.13 9.52 -17.91
CA VAL A 261 -7.98 8.46 -17.37
C VAL A 261 -9.38 8.50 -17.99
N ARG A 262 -10.00 9.69 -18.07
CA ARG A 262 -11.35 9.90 -18.62
C ARG A 262 -11.43 9.56 -20.10
N ASP A 263 -10.39 9.93 -20.86
CA ASP A 263 -10.34 9.78 -22.32
C ASP A 263 -9.84 8.37 -22.74
N SER A 264 -9.65 7.46 -21.77
CA SER A 264 -9.30 6.06 -22.00
C SER A 264 -10.54 5.23 -22.38
N SER A 265 -10.37 4.23 -23.25
CA SER A 265 -11.39 3.22 -23.54
C SER A 265 -11.73 2.32 -22.33
N GLN A 266 -10.89 2.30 -21.30
CA GLN A 266 -11.12 1.56 -20.06
C GLN A 266 -10.74 2.42 -18.83
N PRO A 267 -11.56 3.41 -18.44
CA PRO A 267 -11.20 4.40 -17.42
C PRO A 267 -10.80 3.80 -16.07
N MET A 268 -11.51 2.77 -15.58
CA MET A 268 -11.17 2.13 -14.30
C MET A 268 -9.84 1.38 -14.34
N MET A 269 -9.50 0.76 -15.47
CA MET A 269 -8.18 0.14 -15.69
C MET A 269 -7.07 1.20 -15.78
N ALA A 270 -7.31 2.29 -16.51
CA ALA A 270 -6.38 3.42 -16.61
C ALA A 270 -6.15 4.07 -15.24
N LEU A 271 -7.22 4.26 -14.45
CA LEU A 271 -7.19 4.83 -13.11
C LEU A 271 -6.30 4.00 -12.17
N VAL A 272 -6.54 2.69 -12.05
CA VAL A 272 -5.74 1.84 -11.15
C VAL A 272 -4.28 1.70 -11.62
N ARG A 273 -4.02 1.65 -12.93
CA ARG A 273 -2.65 1.62 -13.47
C ARG A 273 -1.90 2.93 -13.24
N LYS A 274 -2.55 4.09 -13.39
CA LYS A 274 -1.95 5.39 -13.07
C LYS A 274 -1.73 5.56 -11.58
N PHE A 275 -2.67 5.12 -10.75
CA PHE A 275 -2.51 5.19 -9.30
C PHE A 275 -1.46 4.21 -8.76
N TYR A 276 -1.25 3.07 -9.42
CA TYR A 276 -0.12 2.19 -9.13
C TYR A 276 1.22 2.93 -9.30
N GLN A 277 1.42 3.64 -10.41
CA GLN A 277 2.65 4.41 -10.66
C GLN A 277 2.88 5.47 -9.57
N ILE A 278 1.83 6.20 -9.19
CA ILE A 278 1.86 7.15 -8.08
C ILE A 278 2.29 6.48 -6.76
N VAL A 279 1.73 5.30 -6.44
CA VAL A 279 2.07 4.56 -5.21
C VAL A 279 3.50 4.01 -5.26
N GLU A 280 3.95 3.53 -6.42
CA GLU A 280 5.34 3.08 -6.65
C GLU A 280 6.34 4.22 -6.41
N ASP A 281 6.11 5.40 -6.99
CA ASP A 281 6.95 6.59 -6.76
C ASP A 281 7.04 6.94 -5.26
N GLN A 282 5.91 6.89 -4.54
CA GLN A 282 5.90 7.13 -3.09
C GLN A 282 6.67 6.07 -2.31
N VAL A 283 6.51 4.78 -2.64
CA VAL A 283 7.24 3.69 -1.98
C VAL A 283 8.74 3.85 -2.22
N LEU A 284 9.16 4.06 -3.47
CA LEU A 284 10.58 4.25 -3.80
C LEU A 284 11.18 5.46 -3.08
N ALA A 285 10.47 6.59 -3.00
CA ALA A 285 10.93 7.80 -2.32
C ALA A 285 11.13 7.67 -0.79
N ILE A 286 10.47 6.69 -0.15
CA ILE A 286 10.58 6.43 1.29
C ILE A 286 11.50 5.25 1.62
N THR A 287 11.72 4.33 0.67
CA THR A 287 12.61 3.18 0.87
C THR A 287 14.07 3.60 1.03
N THR A 288 14.78 2.93 1.93
CA THR A 288 16.23 3.09 2.09
C THR A 288 16.86 1.78 2.58
N THR A 289 18.09 1.51 2.15
CA THR A 289 18.88 0.39 2.65
C THR A 289 19.70 0.76 3.88
N SER A 290 19.74 2.03 4.30
CA SER A 290 20.50 2.47 5.49
C SER A 290 20.12 1.70 6.78
N TYR A 291 18.84 1.37 6.92
CA TYR A 291 18.27 0.68 8.09
C TYR A 291 17.98 -0.81 7.85
N CYS A 292 18.35 -1.34 6.69
CA CYS A 292 18.24 -2.77 6.39
C CYS A 292 19.63 -3.41 6.56
N PRO A 293 19.84 -4.36 7.49
CA PRO A 293 21.13 -5.04 7.63
C PRO A 293 21.42 -5.91 6.40
N GLY A 294 20.49 -6.78 6.02
CA GLY A 294 20.54 -7.61 4.83
C GLY A 294 19.88 -6.97 3.61
N ASN A 295 19.04 -7.75 2.93
CA ASN A 295 18.39 -7.35 1.67
C ASN A 295 16.99 -6.75 1.87
N LEU A 296 16.72 -5.67 1.15
CA LEU A 296 15.39 -5.09 0.97
C LEU A 296 14.81 -5.58 -0.35
N VAL A 297 13.71 -6.31 -0.28
CA VAL A 297 12.91 -6.77 -1.43
C VAL A 297 11.63 -5.95 -1.51
N LEU A 298 11.35 -5.45 -2.71
CA LEU A 298 10.11 -4.74 -3.04
C LEU A 298 9.33 -5.51 -4.09
N LEU A 299 8.05 -5.81 -3.82
CA LEU A 299 7.11 -6.39 -4.78
C LEU A 299 5.90 -5.46 -4.94
N GLY A 300 5.88 -4.70 -6.03
CA GLY A 300 4.80 -3.82 -6.42
C GLY A 300 3.86 -4.49 -7.40
N GLY A 301 2.56 -4.26 -7.24
CA GLY A 301 1.57 -4.72 -8.20
C GLY A 301 0.18 -4.14 -7.97
N ILE A 302 -0.78 -4.66 -8.73
CA ILE A 302 -2.21 -4.36 -8.55
C ILE A 302 -2.88 -5.62 -8.00
N THR A 303 -3.63 -5.48 -6.92
CA THR A 303 -4.50 -6.55 -6.40
C THR A 303 -5.84 -6.52 -7.13
N ILE A 304 -6.32 -7.66 -7.62
CA ILE A 304 -7.64 -7.78 -8.25
C ILE A 304 -8.53 -8.58 -7.31
N ASN A 305 -9.55 -7.92 -6.74
CA ASN A 305 -10.54 -8.58 -5.88
C ASN A 305 -11.64 -9.20 -6.75
N MET A 306 -11.86 -10.50 -6.60
CA MET A 306 -12.83 -11.25 -7.38
C MET A 306 -14.17 -11.36 -6.64
N PRO A 307 -15.29 -11.68 -7.33
CA PRO A 307 -16.54 -12.01 -6.68
C PRO A 307 -16.39 -13.25 -5.79
N HIS A 308 -16.79 -13.15 -4.53
CA HIS A 308 -16.80 -14.30 -3.61
C HIS A 308 -17.61 -15.47 -4.20
N PRO A 309 -17.12 -16.73 -4.15
CA PRO A 309 -15.95 -17.22 -3.43
C PRO A 309 -14.66 -17.34 -4.28
N ALA A 310 -14.58 -16.72 -5.46
CA ALA A 310 -13.39 -16.83 -6.30
C ALA A 310 -12.17 -16.17 -5.62
N PRO A 311 -10.97 -16.80 -5.68
CA PRO A 311 -9.77 -16.26 -5.06
C PRO A 311 -9.29 -15.01 -5.78
N GLY A 312 -8.71 -14.07 -5.02
CA GLY A 312 -8.09 -12.87 -5.56
C GLY A 312 -6.88 -13.14 -6.45
N TYR A 313 -6.64 -12.22 -7.39
CA TYR A 313 -5.45 -12.22 -8.25
C TYR A 313 -4.50 -11.07 -7.89
N PHE A 314 -3.26 -11.15 -8.38
CA PHE A 314 -2.24 -10.14 -8.28
C PHE A 314 -1.56 -9.96 -9.65
N LEU A 315 -1.43 -8.72 -10.11
CA LEU A 315 -0.63 -8.34 -11.27
C LEU A 315 0.68 -7.74 -10.77
N PRO A 316 1.83 -8.44 -10.84
CA PRO A 316 3.12 -7.86 -10.52
C PRO A 316 3.52 -6.83 -11.59
N LEU A 317 4.05 -5.70 -11.14
CA LEU A 317 4.53 -4.60 -11.98
C LEU A 317 5.92 -4.10 -11.58
N HIS A 318 6.37 -4.42 -10.35
CA HIS A 318 7.72 -4.18 -9.85
C HIS A 318 8.15 -5.37 -9.01
N PHE A 319 9.35 -5.89 -9.23
CA PHE A 319 9.95 -6.85 -8.32
C PHE A 319 11.46 -6.64 -8.32
N SER A 320 12.01 -6.19 -7.20
CA SER A 320 13.45 -5.93 -7.12
C SER A 320 14.02 -6.22 -5.74
N VAL A 321 15.34 -6.45 -5.70
CA VAL A 321 16.12 -6.62 -4.49
C VAL A 321 17.30 -5.63 -4.47
N ARG A 322 17.60 -5.08 -3.29
CA ARG A 322 18.67 -4.09 -3.08
C ARG A 322 19.25 -4.21 -1.67
N SER A 323 20.49 -3.77 -1.46
CA SER A 323 21.11 -3.70 -0.14
C SER A 323 22.02 -2.48 -0.01
N LYS A 324 22.82 -2.38 1.06
CA LYS A 324 23.83 -1.33 1.22
C LYS A 324 24.97 -1.43 0.19
N ILE A 325 25.24 -2.64 -0.30
CA ILE A 325 26.34 -2.95 -1.22
C ILE A 325 25.87 -3.39 -2.61
N MET A 326 24.60 -3.77 -2.76
CA MET A 326 24.00 -4.23 -4.01
C MET A 326 23.02 -3.18 -4.53
N GLN A 327 23.30 -2.65 -5.72
CA GLN A 327 22.37 -1.80 -6.48
C GLN A 327 21.06 -2.55 -6.76
N PRO A 328 19.92 -1.84 -6.96
CA PRO A 328 18.65 -2.48 -7.27
C PRO A 328 18.76 -3.42 -8.48
N LYS A 329 18.58 -4.72 -8.22
CA LYS A 329 18.50 -5.76 -9.25
C LYS A 329 17.04 -6.10 -9.51
N ASP A 330 16.66 -6.08 -10.78
CA ASP A 330 15.34 -6.51 -11.24
C ASP A 330 15.19 -8.04 -11.09
N LEU A 331 14.06 -8.44 -10.54
CA LEU A 331 13.62 -9.82 -10.35
C LEU A 331 12.31 -10.13 -11.10
N MET A 332 11.71 -9.15 -11.81
CA MET A 332 10.49 -9.34 -12.60
C MET A 332 10.52 -10.56 -13.55
N PRO A 333 11.65 -10.97 -14.17
CA PRO A 333 11.71 -12.20 -14.97
C PRO A 333 11.24 -13.46 -14.22
N ALA A 334 11.41 -13.54 -12.89
CA ALA A 334 10.95 -14.67 -12.09
C ALA A 334 9.42 -14.73 -11.92
N LEU A 335 8.72 -13.63 -12.18
CA LEU A 335 7.25 -13.53 -12.11
C LEU A 335 6.56 -13.65 -13.48
N GLN A 336 7.30 -13.63 -14.59
CA GLN A 336 6.74 -13.84 -15.92
C GLN A 336 6.14 -15.26 -16.04
N LEU A 337 5.05 -15.38 -16.79
CA LEU A 337 4.32 -16.64 -17.03
C LEU A 337 5.02 -17.49 -18.09
#